data_AF-A0A067T0P9-F1
#
_entry.id   AF-A0A067T0P9-F1
#
_cell.length_a   1.000
_cell.length_b   1.000
_cell.length_c   1.000
_cell.angle_alpha   90.00
_cell.angle_beta   90.00
_cell.angle_gamma   90.00
#
_symmetry.space_group_name_H-M   'P 1'
#
loop_
_entity.id
_entity.type
_entity.pdbx_description
1 polymer ?
#
loop_
_entity_poly.entity_id
_entity_poly.type
_entity_poly.pdbx_seq_one_letter_code
_entity_poly.pdbx_strand_id
1 'polypeptide(L)'
;MQHPTLQNVRIRSTRDALQVFHGVATHRLPLITRRLDAEERRNIIPGNVYVWEERGANTEPTGLGMERWTDGMGWGPSRVRDEFLFYHQKDSDVTDDLVNPVTPWARVMRPGGRLPRPFSVDVRPLPEAERLIKQTYSVHVSLPADRPRGIIRKWHLTAYFSPEKLDELDTIDNLRGVGDITVPDGWFRSARIGRNRRDSRTNGSSQLVPEAQSQSSTPTGLHFQHSPSPHQRQPSSSHLSTPPTPPGYSSTASSSLQSNPYETSHHPPSQLVPLEVLVRTSGPRRDPADEQLLRRFSESFGRKSN
;
A
#
# COMPACT_ATOMS: atom_id res chain seq x y z
N MET A 1 2.06 3.48 -23.03
CA MET A 1 2.26 2.73 -21.78
C MET A 1 2.66 3.72 -20.68
N GLN A 2 2.28 3.48 -19.43
CA GLN A 2 2.73 4.23 -18.27
C GLN A 2 4.10 3.73 -17.84
N HIS A 3 5.00 4.65 -17.60
CA HIS A 3 6.35 4.36 -17.13
C HIS A 3 6.47 4.66 -15.64
N PRO A 4 7.41 4.02 -14.93
CA PRO A 4 7.76 4.41 -13.57
C PRO A 4 8.03 5.92 -13.46
N THR A 5 7.64 6.52 -12.34
CA THR A 5 7.98 7.91 -11.98
C THR A 5 9.50 8.11 -11.94
N LEU A 6 10.24 7.13 -11.42
CA LEU A 6 11.70 7.04 -11.52
C LEU A 6 12.09 5.58 -11.77
N GLN A 7 13.27 5.39 -12.37
CA GLN A 7 13.88 4.09 -12.63
C GLN A 7 15.31 4.10 -12.10
N ASN A 8 15.85 2.93 -11.77
CA ASN A 8 17.20 2.76 -11.22
C ASN A 8 17.49 3.58 -9.94
N VAL A 9 16.49 3.88 -9.12
CA VAL A 9 16.66 4.79 -7.96
C VAL A 9 16.13 4.17 -6.67
N ARG A 10 16.87 4.35 -5.58
CA ARG A 10 16.47 3.96 -4.22
C ARG A 10 15.96 5.16 -3.40
N ILE A 11 14.86 4.97 -2.68
CA ILE A 11 14.32 5.94 -1.72
C ILE A 11 14.84 5.64 -0.32
N ARG A 12 15.76 6.47 0.19
CA ARG A 12 16.44 6.19 1.47
C ARG A 12 15.75 6.83 2.67
N SER A 13 15.02 7.92 2.44
CA SER A 13 14.50 8.77 3.51
C SER A 13 13.16 9.41 3.13
N THR A 14 12.47 10.00 4.12
CA THR A 14 11.28 10.82 3.84
C THR A 14 11.63 12.05 3.01
N ARG A 15 12.83 12.64 3.19
CA ARG A 15 13.32 13.74 2.35
C ARG A 15 13.38 13.34 0.87
N ASP A 16 13.96 12.19 0.57
CA ASP A 16 14.02 11.63 -0.79
C ASP A 16 12.60 11.54 -1.37
N ALA A 17 11.66 10.96 -0.62
CA ALA A 17 10.27 10.82 -1.06
C ALA A 17 9.57 12.17 -1.29
N LEU A 18 9.79 13.16 -0.42
CA LEU A 18 9.24 14.51 -0.57
C LEU A 18 9.77 15.21 -1.82
N GLN A 19 11.05 15.00 -2.17
CA GLN A 19 11.63 15.53 -3.40
C GLN A 19 11.01 14.89 -4.65
N VAL A 20 10.74 13.57 -4.62
CA VAL A 20 10.00 12.91 -5.70
C VAL A 20 8.59 13.48 -5.84
N PHE A 21 7.84 13.63 -4.73
CA PHE A 21 6.52 14.25 -4.78
C PHE A 21 6.57 15.68 -5.31
N HIS A 22 7.58 16.47 -4.93
CA HIS A 22 7.78 17.81 -5.47
C HIS A 22 8.07 17.79 -6.98
N GLY A 23 8.90 16.85 -7.46
CA GLY A 23 9.13 16.63 -8.89
C GLY A 23 7.84 16.34 -9.66
N VAL A 24 6.94 15.55 -9.07
CA VAL A 24 5.61 15.27 -9.63
C VAL A 24 4.69 16.49 -9.59
N ALA A 25 4.64 17.21 -8.47
CA ALA A 25 3.83 18.43 -8.31
C ALA A 25 4.25 19.57 -9.25
N THR A 26 5.50 19.58 -9.68
CA THR A 26 6.04 20.53 -10.67
C THR A 26 6.08 19.97 -12.09
N HIS A 27 5.43 18.83 -12.34
CA HIS A 27 5.35 18.15 -13.64
C HIS A 27 6.71 17.77 -14.26
N ARG A 28 7.77 17.67 -13.46
CA ARG A 28 9.09 17.17 -13.90
C ARG A 28 9.13 15.65 -13.94
N LEU A 29 8.38 15.00 -13.06
CA LEU A 29 8.26 13.56 -12.98
C LEU A 29 6.81 13.14 -13.28
N PRO A 30 6.57 11.99 -13.93
CA PRO A 30 5.24 11.57 -14.30
C PRO A 30 4.46 11.05 -13.08
N LEU A 31 3.19 11.45 -13.00
CA LEU A 31 2.21 10.88 -12.07
C LEU A 31 1.52 9.68 -12.75
N ILE A 32 1.40 8.57 -12.01
CA ILE A 32 0.60 7.42 -12.43
C ILE A 32 -0.87 7.75 -12.24
N THR A 33 -1.63 7.74 -13.33
CA THR A 33 -3.02 8.20 -13.38
C THR A 33 -4.04 7.08 -13.50
N ARG A 34 -3.60 5.86 -13.81
CA ARG A 34 -4.46 4.68 -13.96
C ARG A 34 -3.73 3.44 -13.45
N ARG A 35 -4.48 2.35 -13.25
CA ARG A 35 -3.88 1.06 -12.90
C ARG A 35 -2.91 0.61 -13.99
N LEU A 36 -1.79 0.02 -13.57
CA LEU A 36 -0.89 -0.64 -14.50
C LEU A 36 -1.62 -1.80 -15.20
N ASP A 37 -1.44 -1.91 -16.50
CA ASP A 37 -1.89 -3.08 -17.27
C ASP A 37 -1.00 -4.30 -17.02
N ALA A 38 -1.30 -5.42 -17.68
CA ALA A 38 -0.57 -6.66 -17.47
C ALA A 38 0.90 -6.57 -17.91
N GLU A 39 1.20 -5.82 -18.97
CA GLU A 39 2.56 -5.67 -19.47
C GLU A 39 3.38 -4.75 -18.58
N GLU A 40 2.81 -3.60 -18.20
CA GLU A 40 3.41 -2.64 -17.28
C GLU A 40 3.71 -3.25 -15.91
N ARG A 41 2.87 -4.16 -15.42
CA ARG A 41 3.12 -4.92 -14.17
C ARG A 41 4.29 -5.90 -14.31
N ARG A 42 4.39 -6.61 -15.44
CA ARG A 42 5.51 -7.53 -15.70
C ARG A 42 6.85 -6.81 -15.78
N ASN A 43 6.84 -5.51 -16.08
CA ASN A 43 8.03 -4.67 -16.18
C ASN A 43 8.46 -4.03 -14.84
N ILE A 44 7.83 -4.40 -13.71
CA ILE A 44 8.27 -3.93 -12.39
C ILE A 44 9.57 -4.64 -11.99
N ILE A 45 10.63 -3.86 -11.78
CA ILE A 45 11.98 -4.33 -11.42
C ILE A 45 12.56 -3.50 -10.26
N PRO A 46 13.66 -3.94 -9.62
CA PRO A 46 14.37 -3.13 -8.63
C PRO A 46 14.74 -1.74 -9.19
N GLY A 47 14.59 -0.70 -8.38
CA GLY A 47 14.84 0.69 -8.76
C GLY A 47 13.64 1.43 -9.36
N ASN A 48 12.53 0.75 -9.64
CA ASN A 48 11.31 1.43 -10.07
C ASN A 48 10.61 2.12 -8.90
N VAL A 49 10.21 3.38 -9.11
CA VAL A 49 9.42 4.19 -8.17
C VAL A 49 8.18 4.70 -8.89
N TYR A 50 7.03 4.62 -8.26
CA TYR A 50 5.75 5.06 -8.79
C TYR A 50 5.08 6.01 -7.81
N VAL A 51 4.64 7.16 -8.30
CA VAL A 51 3.79 8.10 -7.56
C VAL A 51 2.40 8.09 -8.14
N TRP A 52 1.38 7.96 -7.31
CA TRP A 52 -0.02 7.93 -7.74
C TRP A 52 -0.91 8.70 -6.75
N GLU A 53 -2.02 9.22 -7.26
CA GLU A 53 -3.02 9.92 -6.47
C GLU A 53 -4.13 8.95 -6.05
N GLU A 54 -4.40 8.88 -4.74
CA GLU A 54 -5.56 8.16 -4.22
C GLU A 54 -6.81 8.93 -4.58
N ARG A 55 -7.76 8.20 -5.17
CA ARG A 55 -9.10 8.71 -5.46
C ARG A 55 -9.74 9.24 -4.17
N GLY A 56 -10.06 10.54 -4.13
CA GLY A 56 -10.82 11.15 -3.05
C GLY A 56 -12.33 11.01 -3.28
N ALA A 57 -13.12 11.27 -2.23
CA ALA A 57 -14.58 11.36 -2.32
C ALA A 57 -15.05 12.43 -3.33
N ASN A 58 -14.19 13.42 -3.62
CA ASN A 58 -14.47 14.58 -4.45
C ASN A 58 -14.00 14.39 -5.91
N THR A 59 -13.36 13.26 -6.23
CA THR A 59 -12.84 12.98 -7.57
C THR A 59 -13.96 12.37 -8.41
N GLU A 60 -14.21 12.94 -9.60
CA GLU A 60 -15.31 12.60 -10.54
C GLU A 60 -15.69 11.10 -10.55
N PRO A 61 -16.98 10.73 -10.54
CA PRO A 61 -17.47 9.33 -10.43
C PRO A 61 -17.06 8.37 -11.54
N THR A 62 -16.33 8.82 -12.56
CA THR A 62 -15.99 8.09 -13.78
C THR A 62 -15.16 6.81 -13.54
N GLY A 63 -14.81 6.46 -12.29
CA GLY A 63 -14.37 5.11 -11.92
C GLY A 63 -12.91 4.75 -12.26
N LEU A 64 -12.14 5.67 -12.84
CA LEU A 64 -10.78 5.40 -13.33
C LEU A 64 -9.67 5.67 -12.29
N GLY A 65 -10.01 6.14 -11.10
CA GLY A 65 -9.05 6.48 -10.04
C GLY A 65 -8.52 5.26 -9.29
N MET A 66 -7.29 5.35 -8.78
CA MET A 66 -6.68 4.29 -7.98
C MET A 66 -7.01 4.49 -6.50
N GLU A 67 -7.54 3.46 -5.85
CA GLU A 67 -7.72 3.45 -4.38
C GLU A 67 -6.58 2.73 -3.67
N ARG A 68 -6.02 1.73 -4.34
CA ARG A 68 -4.93 0.89 -3.84
C ARG A 68 -4.01 0.54 -4.99
N TRP A 69 -2.72 0.50 -4.67
CA TRP A 69 -1.71 -0.01 -5.58
C TRP A 69 -1.88 -1.54 -5.78
N THR A 70 -1.77 -2.00 -7.02
CA THR A 70 -1.88 -3.42 -7.37
C THR A 70 -0.88 -3.76 -8.45
N ASP A 71 0.08 -4.63 -8.11
CA ASP A 71 1.23 -5.00 -8.94
C ASP A 71 1.19 -6.47 -9.41
N GLY A 72 0.29 -7.28 -8.85
CA GLY A 72 0.12 -8.69 -9.24
C GLY A 72 1.12 -9.65 -8.57
N MET A 73 1.93 -9.18 -7.62
CA MET A 73 2.89 -10.02 -6.89
C MET A 73 2.34 -10.45 -5.52
N GLY A 74 2.79 -11.61 -5.03
CA GLY A 74 2.53 -12.07 -3.67
C GLY A 74 3.38 -11.33 -2.65
N TRP A 75 2.78 -10.72 -1.63
CA TRP A 75 3.47 -9.93 -0.61
C TRP A 75 3.29 -10.50 0.79
N GLY A 76 4.34 -10.43 1.60
CA GLY A 76 4.30 -10.66 3.05
C GLY A 76 3.46 -9.62 3.80
N PRO A 77 3.22 -9.83 5.11
CA PRO A 77 2.59 -8.82 5.95
C PRO A 77 3.42 -7.53 5.98
N SER A 78 2.75 -6.39 6.12
CA SER A 78 3.42 -5.09 6.20
C SER A 78 4.31 -5.00 7.44
N ARG A 79 5.49 -4.40 7.27
CA ARG A 79 6.41 -4.06 8.36
C ARG A 79 6.60 -2.55 8.38
N VAL A 80 6.43 -1.93 9.55
CA VAL A 80 6.67 -0.50 9.72
C VAL A 80 8.14 -0.30 10.03
N ARG A 81 8.76 0.66 9.35
CA ARG A 81 10.08 1.18 9.72
C ARG A 81 10.08 2.66 9.43
N ASP A 82 10.30 3.46 10.48
CA ASP A 82 10.13 4.90 10.46
C ASP A 82 8.73 5.26 9.91
N GLU A 83 8.68 6.13 8.91
CA GLU A 83 7.45 6.56 8.24
C GLU A 83 7.01 5.64 7.08
N PHE A 84 7.78 4.59 6.78
CA PHE A 84 7.55 3.71 5.63
C PHE A 84 6.89 2.39 6.01
N LEU A 85 6.20 1.78 5.03
CA LEU A 85 5.84 0.37 5.07
C LEU A 85 6.70 -0.44 4.12
N PHE A 86 7.08 -1.62 4.56
CA PHE A 86 7.85 -2.59 3.79
C PHE A 86 7.08 -3.90 3.64
N TYR A 87 7.19 -4.50 2.47
CA TYR A 87 6.62 -5.80 2.13
C TYR A 87 7.69 -6.62 1.41
N HIS A 88 7.89 -7.86 1.83
CA HIS A 88 8.80 -8.79 1.15
C HIS A 88 8.02 -9.66 0.17
N GLN A 89 8.55 -9.85 -1.03
CA GLN A 89 7.95 -10.70 -2.05
C GLN A 89 7.94 -12.16 -1.57
N LYS A 90 6.78 -12.80 -1.70
CA LYS A 90 6.62 -14.24 -1.50
C LYS A 90 6.94 -14.98 -2.81
N ASP A 91 7.25 -16.26 -2.70
CA ASP A 91 7.33 -17.11 -3.88
C ASP A 91 6.00 -17.05 -4.65
N SER A 92 6.11 -16.94 -5.97
CA SER A 92 4.97 -17.20 -6.83
C SER A 92 4.74 -18.70 -6.81
N ASP A 93 3.66 -19.16 -6.20
CA ASP A 93 3.28 -20.58 -6.22
C ASP A 93 2.76 -20.94 -7.63
N VAL A 94 3.66 -21.00 -8.61
CA VAL A 94 3.35 -21.56 -9.94
C VAL A 94 2.84 -23.00 -9.80
N THR A 95 3.23 -23.66 -8.71
CA THR A 95 2.75 -24.99 -8.31
C THR A 95 1.32 -24.97 -7.78
N ASP A 96 0.85 -23.93 -7.09
CA ASP A 96 -0.53 -23.86 -6.58
C ASP A 96 -1.54 -23.66 -7.73
N ASP A 97 -1.20 -22.85 -8.73
CA ASP A 97 -2.00 -22.71 -9.96
C ASP A 97 -2.08 -24.02 -10.78
N LEU A 98 -1.05 -24.87 -10.71
CA LEU A 98 -1.01 -26.16 -11.38
C LEU A 98 -1.69 -27.29 -10.58
N VAL A 99 -1.68 -27.20 -9.25
CA VAL A 99 -2.23 -28.23 -8.35
C VAL A 99 -3.67 -27.94 -7.95
N ASN A 100 -4.09 -26.67 -7.95
CA ASN A 100 -5.44 -26.26 -7.57
C ASN A 100 -5.98 -25.13 -8.47
N PRO A 101 -6.38 -25.42 -9.72
CA PRO A 101 -6.94 -24.41 -10.60
C PRO A 101 -8.21 -23.80 -9.99
N VAL A 102 -8.19 -22.48 -9.78
CA VAL A 102 -9.28 -21.64 -9.25
C VAL A 102 -10.61 -21.79 -10.01
N THR A 103 -10.60 -22.39 -11.20
CA THR A 103 -11.77 -22.55 -12.05
C THR A 103 -12.15 -24.04 -12.20
N PRO A 104 -13.29 -24.48 -11.62
CA PRO A 104 -13.74 -25.87 -11.66
C PRO A 104 -13.86 -26.48 -13.07
N TRP A 105 -14.11 -25.66 -14.11
CA TRP A 105 -14.20 -26.10 -15.50
C TRP A 105 -12.86 -26.56 -16.10
N ALA A 106 -11.73 -26.10 -15.57
CA ALA A 106 -10.39 -26.53 -16.01
C ALA A 106 -10.10 -28.00 -15.66
N ARG A 107 -10.86 -28.57 -14.70
CA ARG A 107 -10.79 -29.99 -14.33
C ARG A 107 -11.59 -30.88 -15.28
N VAL A 108 -12.67 -30.36 -15.87
CA VAL A 108 -13.63 -31.12 -16.69
C VAL A 108 -13.15 -31.30 -18.14
N MET A 109 -12.34 -30.38 -18.66
CA MET A 109 -11.77 -30.49 -20.01
C MET A 109 -10.53 -31.39 -20.12
N ARG A 110 -10.17 -32.17 -19.09
CA ARG A 110 -9.05 -33.13 -19.15
C ARG A 110 -9.59 -34.55 -19.39
N PRO A 111 -9.45 -35.12 -20.60
CA PRO A 111 -9.87 -36.48 -20.88
C PRO A 111 -8.87 -37.44 -20.22
N GLY A 112 -9.32 -38.24 -19.25
CA GLY A 112 -8.93 -39.64 -18.99
C GLY A 112 -7.45 -40.06 -18.89
N GLY A 113 -6.48 -39.15 -18.95
CA GLY A 113 -5.06 -39.49 -18.97
C GLY A 113 -4.44 -39.37 -17.59
N ARG A 114 -4.00 -40.50 -17.03
CA ARG A 114 -2.91 -40.50 -16.05
C ARG A 114 -1.68 -39.91 -16.75
N LEU A 115 -1.49 -38.60 -16.64
CA LEU A 115 -0.21 -37.98 -17.02
C LEU A 115 0.87 -38.61 -16.13
N PRO A 116 2.03 -38.99 -16.67
CA PRO A 116 3.22 -39.15 -15.84
C PRO A 116 3.35 -37.85 -15.04
N ARG A 117 3.69 -37.94 -13.74
CA ARG A 117 4.01 -36.76 -12.93
C ARG A 117 4.78 -35.79 -13.83
N PRO A 118 4.24 -34.61 -14.16
CA PRO A 118 4.98 -33.70 -15.01
C PRO A 118 6.28 -33.47 -14.25
N PHE A 119 7.38 -33.58 -14.99
CA PHE A 119 8.72 -33.19 -14.59
C PHE A 119 8.59 -32.18 -13.45
N SER A 120 9.11 -32.54 -12.28
CA SER A 120 9.35 -31.56 -11.24
C SER A 120 10.22 -30.52 -11.91
N VAL A 121 9.58 -29.49 -12.49
CA VAL A 121 10.25 -28.26 -12.83
C VAL A 121 10.76 -27.87 -11.46
N ASP A 122 12.05 -28.04 -11.25
CA ASP A 122 12.76 -27.47 -10.11
C ASP A 122 12.59 -25.96 -10.30
N VAL A 123 11.42 -25.46 -9.94
CA VAL A 123 11.19 -24.04 -9.73
C VAL A 123 11.95 -23.79 -8.45
N ARG A 124 13.27 -23.61 -8.61
CA ARG A 124 14.12 -23.17 -7.52
C ARG A 124 13.48 -21.88 -7.02
N PRO A 125 13.10 -21.83 -5.73
CA PRO A 125 12.58 -20.59 -5.17
C PRO A 125 13.63 -19.50 -5.40
N LEU A 126 13.18 -18.33 -5.82
CA LEU A 126 14.07 -17.18 -6.04
C LEU A 126 14.91 -16.96 -4.79
N PRO A 127 16.25 -16.84 -4.91
CA PRO A 127 17.12 -16.51 -3.79
C PRO A 127 16.60 -15.28 -3.04
N GLU A 128 16.68 -15.28 -1.71
CA GLU A 128 16.15 -14.18 -0.91
C GLU A 128 16.74 -12.81 -1.29
N ALA A 129 17.99 -12.79 -1.75
CA ALA A 129 18.68 -11.59 -2.21
C ALA A 129 18.08 -11.00 -3.51
N GLU A 130 17.48 -11.83 -4.36
CA GLU A 130 16.84 -11.43 -5.62
C GLU A 130 15.39 -10.96 -5.41
N ARG A 131 14.77 -11.33 -4.28
CA ARG A 131 13.36 -11.01 -4.01
C ARG A 131 13.13 -9.52 -3.89
N LEU A 132 12.02 -9.06 -4.47
CA LEU A 132 11.62 -7.68 -4.36
C LEU A 132 11.15 -7.36 -2.93
N ILE A 133 11.55 -6.18 -2.50
CA ILE A 133 11.03 -5.48 -1.34
C ILE A 133 10.29 -4.27 -1.88
N LYS A 134 8.99 -4.19 -1.54
CA LYS A 134 8.16 -3.02 -1.82
C LYS A 134 8.18 -2.11 -0.61
N GLN A 135 8.55 -0.86 -0.83
CA GLN A 135 8.56 0.22 0.14
C GLN A 135 7.48 1.24 -0.23
N THR A 136 6.63 1.62 0.71
CA THR A 136 5.57 2.60 0.46
C THR A 136 5.57 3.74 1.46
N TYR A 137 5.19 4.93 0.97
CA TYR A 137 5.00 6.14 1.76
C TYR A 137 3.83 6.94 1.23
N SER A 138 3.10 7.64 2.11
CA SER A 138 1.91 8.40 1.72
C SER A 138 1.81 9.73 2.43
N VAL A 139 1.29 10.72 1.71
CA VAL A 139 1.19 12.11 2.15
C VAL A 139 -0.15 12.71 1.76
N HIS A 140 -0.63 13.63 2.58
CA HIS A 140 -1.62 14.61 2.15
C HIS A 140 -0.91 15.75 1.43
N VAL A 141 -1.45 16.17 0.29
CA VAL A 141 -0.89 17.19 -0.59
C VAL A 141 -1.77 18.43 -0.58
N SER A 142 -1.15 19.59 -0.34
CA SER A 142 -1.78 20.90 -0.33
C SER A 142 -1.00 21.88 -1.20
N LEU A 143 -1.21 21.79 -2.52
CA LEU A 143 -0.57 22.65 -3.49
C LEU A 143 -1.17 24.06 -3.47
N PRO A 144 -0.39 25.11 -3.77
CA PRO A 144 -0.89 26.49 -3.81
C PRO A 144 -2.14 26.68 -4.67
N ALA A 145 -2.24 25.99 -5.82
CA ALA A 145 -3.40 26.05 -6.72
C ALA A 145 -4.67 25.39 -6.14
N ASP A 146 -4.51 24.41 -5.24
CA ASP A 146 -5.61 23.64 -4.65
C ASP A 146 -6.14 24.31 -3.36
N ARG A 147 -5.30 25.08 -2.66
CA ARG A 147 -5.62 25.72 -1.37
C ARG A 147 -6.87 26.60 -1.40
N PRO A 148 -7.07 27.52 -2.37
CA PRO A 148 -8.27 28.36 -2.43
C PRO A 148 -9.57 27.57 -2.58
N ARG A 149 -9.47 26.36 -3.14
CA ARG A 149 -10.60 25.45 -3.35
C ARG A 149 -10.81 24.49 -2.18
N GLY A 150 -9.95 24.55 -1.15
CA GLY A 150 -9.98 23.62 -0.03
C GLY A 150 -9.70 22.17 -0.43
N ILE A 151 -9.07 21.94 -1.59
CA ILE A 151 -8.78 20.60 -2.08
C ILE A 151 -7.53 20.07 -1.38
N ILE A 152 -7.65 18.91 -0.76
CA ILE A 152 -6.53 18.15 -0.20
C ILE A 152 -6.50 16.81 -0.90
N ARG A 153 -5.40 16.55 -1.60
CA ARG A 153 -5.19 15.27 -2.29
C ARG A 153 -4.41 14.33 -1.39
N LYS A 154 -4.47 13.04 -1.66
CA LYS A 154 -3.65 12.05 -0.98
C LYS A 154 -2.80 11.33 -2.01
N TRP A 155 -1.49 11.51 -1.93
CA TRP A 155 -0.55 10.89 -2.84
C TRP A 155 0.20 9.76 -2.14
N HIS A 156 0.57 8.77 -2.94
CA HIS A 156 1.33 7.60 -2.50
C HIS A 156 2.55 7.45 -3.38
N LEU A 157 3.62 6.98 -2.75
CA LEU A 157 4.84 6.54 -3.39
C LEU A 157 4.97 5.03 -3.14
N THR A 158 5.24 4.28 -4.20
CA THR A 158 5.57 2.84 -4.16
C THR A 158 6.92 2.66 -4.84
N ALA A 159 7.93 2.22 -4.10
CA ALA A 159 9.27 1.92 -4.60
C ALA A 159 9.58 0.43 -4.46
N TYR A 160 10.39 -0.09 -5.39
CA TYR A 160 10.84 -1.48 -5.41
C TYR A 160 12.36 -1.54 -5.39
N PHE A 161 12.91 -2.47 -4.62
CA PHE A 161 14.33 -2.81 -4.64
C PHE A 161 14.51 -4.27 -4.26
N SER A 162 15.66 -4.86 -4.53
CA SER A 162 16.06 -6.16 -3.95
C SER A 162 17.34 -5.97 -3.14
N PRO A 163 17.62 -6.80 -2.13
CA PRO A 163 18.87 -6.75 -1.39
C PRO A 163 20.12 -6.82 -2.29
N GLU A 164 20.09 -7.65 -3.33
CA GLU A 164 21.21 -7.82 -4.28
C GLU A 164 21.49 -6.54 -5.08
N LYS A 165 20.45 -5.91 -5.62
CA LYS A 165 20.60 -4.73 -6.48
C LYS A 165 20.72 -3.42 -5.71
N LEU A 166 20.59 -3.47 -4.40
CA LEU A 166 20.41 -2.29 -3.55
C LEU A 166 21.55 -1.28 -3.66
N ASP A 167 22.78 -1.77 -3.79
CA ASP A 167 24.00 -0.96 -3.85
C ASP A 167 24.31 -0.48 -5.28
N GLU A 168 23.64 -1.05 -6.29
CA GLU A 168 23.75 -0.63 -7.70
C GLU A 168 22.79 0.54 -8.04
N LEU A 169 21.79 0.80 -7.19
CA LEU A 169 20.77 1.82 -7.45
C LEU A 169 21.29 3.24 -7.17
N ASP A 170 20.91 4.17 -8.03
CA ASP A 170 21.15 5.60 -7.82
C ASP A 170 20.35 6.15 -6.63
N THR A 171 20.78 7.32 -6.17
CA THR A 171 20.09 8.06 -5.10
C THR A 171 19.46 9.33 -5.65
N ILE A 172 18.45 9.84 -4.95
CA ILE A 172 17.74 11.05 -5.36
C ILE A 172 18.68 12.25 -5.53
N ASP A 173 19.76 12.34 -4.75
CA ASP A 173 20.75 13.42 -4.81
C ASP A 173 21.39 13.56 -6.22
N ASN A 174 21.47 12.46 -6.98
CA ASN A 174 22.07 12.45 -8.32
C ASN A 174 21.12 12.98 -9.41
N LEU A 175 19.82 13.14 -9.10
CA LEU A 175 18.80 13.56 -10.06
C LEU A 175 18.71 15.08 -10.12
N ARG A 176 19.27 15.67 -11.17
CA ARG A 176 19.21 17.11 -11.46
C ARG A 176 17.77 17.59 -11.58
N GLY A 177 17.44 18.68 -10.89
CA GLY A 177 16.09 19.23 -10.85
C GLY A 177 15.12 18.44 -9.96
N VAL A 178 15.60 17.50 -9.14
CA VAL A 178 14.81 16.76 -8.16
C VAL A 178 15.53 16.71 -6.81
N GLY A 179 16.74 16.13 -6.75
CA GLY A 179 17.49 15.95 -5.51
C GLY A 179 18.19 17.20 -4.98
N ASP A 180 18.44 18.17 -5.87
CA ASP A 180 19.00 19.48 -5.56
C ASP A 180 17.94 20.52 -5.15
N ILE A 181 16.65 20.19 -5.27
CA ILE A 181 15.57 21.12 -4.96
C ILE A 181 15.16 21.02 -3.49
N THR A 182 14.98 22.20 -2.88
CA THR A 182 14.35 22.32 -1.55
C THR A 182 12.84 22.25 -1.70
N VAL A 183 12.22 21.27 -1.04
CA VAL A 183 10.77 21.08 -1.06
C VAL A 183 10.12 22.17 -0.21
N PRO A 184 9.15 22.96 -0.74
CA PRO A 184 8.51 24.00 0.04
C PRO A 184 7.69 23.44 1.22
N ASP A 185 7.77 24.12 2.35
CA ASP A 185 7.04 23.74 3.55
C ASP A 185 5.52 23.78 3.36
N GLY A 186 4.84 22.84 4.03
CA GLY A 186 3.38 22.75 4.02
C GLY A 186 2.76 22.20 2.72
N TRP A 187 3.56 21.84 1.71
CA TRP A 187 3.04 21.17 0.50
C TRP A 187 2.65 19.73 0.77
N PHE A 188 3.43 19.03 1.60
CA PHE A 188 3.26 17.62 1.89
C PHE A 188 3.25 17.39 3.40
N ARG A 189 2.29 16.60 3.86
CA ARG A 189 2.18 16.17 5.26
C ARG A 189 2.04 14.66 5.31
N SER A 190 2.82 13.99 6.15
CA SER A 190 2.69 12.54 6.36
C SER A 190 1.22 12.15 6.59
N ALA A 191 0.74 11.14 5.86
CA ALA A 191 -0.60 10.60 6.05
C ALA A 191 -0.67 9.67 7.28
N ARG A 192 0.47 9.32 7.88
CA ARG A 192 0.57 8.44 9.06
C ARG A 192 0.54 9.20 10.37
N ILE A 193 1.13 10.40 10.41
CA ILE A 193 1.08 11.25 11.60
C ILE A 193 -0.37 11.67 11.80
N GLY A 194 -1.00 11.13 12.86
CA GLY A 194 -2.39 11.39 13.19
C GLY A 194 -2.69 12.88 13.33
N ARG A 195 -3.97 13.25 13.16
CA ARG A 195 -4.51 14.62 13.30
C ARG A 195 -4.40 15.19 14.73
N ASN A 196 -3.40 14.83 15.51
CA ASN A 196 -3.19 15.34 16.87
C ASN A 196 -2.19 16.48 16.85
N ARG A 197 -2.60 17.62 16.28
CA ARG A 197 -2.40 18.96 16.83
C ARG A 197 -3.20 19.96 16.01
N ARG A 198 -4.32 20.33 16.60
CA ARG A 198 -5.06 21.55 16.33
C ARG A 198 -4.07 22.72 16.55
N ASP A 199 -3.32 23.12 15.53
CA ASP A 199 -2.64 24.42 15.51
C ASP A 199 -3.69 25.50 15.26
N SER A 200 -4.50 25.72 16.30
CA SER A 200 -5.29 26.94 16.49
C SER A 200 -4.68 27.65 17.70
N ARG A 201 -3.60 28.36 17.44
CA ARG A 201 -3.17 29.54 18.21
C ARG A 201 -2.96 30.62 17.16
N THR A 202 -4.01 31.31 16.72
CA THR A 202 -4.40 32.63 17.26
C THR A 202 -3.19 33.40 17.78
N ASN A 203 -2.64 34.27 16.94
CA ASN A 203 -2.12 35.53 17.43
C ASN A 203 -2.38 36.64 16.41
N GLY A 204 -3.67 36.97 16.26
CA GLY A 204 -4.05 38.35 15.97
C GLY A 204 -4.13 39.06 17.31
N SER A 205 -3.28 40.05 17.53
CA SER A 205 -3.53 41.06 18.56
C SER A 205 -3.04 42.41 18.03
N SER A 206 -4.01 43.16 17.50
CA SER A 206 -3.89 44.59 17.32
C SER A 206 -3.95 45.28 18.68
N GLN A 207 -2.99 46.19 18.89
CA GLN A 207 -3.06 47.48 19.59
C GLN A 207 -3.77 47.59 20.95
N LEU A 208 -3.04 48.12 21.94
CA LEU A 208 -3.41 49.33 22.69
C LEU A 208 -2.12 49.96 23.27
N VAL A 209 -1.97 51.26 23.01
CA VAL A 209 -0.93 52.22 23.51
C VAL A 209 -1.40 52.79 24.87
N PRO A 210 -0.55 53.39 25.74
CA PRO A 210 -0.03 54.78 25.58
C PRO A 210 1.48 54.94 25.97
N GLU A 211 2.28 55.73 25.23
CA GLU A 211 2.78 57.10 25.58
C GLU A 211 3.86 57.10 26.69
N ALA A 212 5.05 57.73 26.64
CA ALA A 212 5.60 58.85 25.87
C ALA A 212 7.16 58.85 25.95
N GLN A 213 7.83 59.46 24.94
CA GLN A 213 9.13 60.18 24.96
C GLN A 213 10.40 59.40 25.40
N SER A 214 11.61 59.50 24.83
CA SER A 214 12.22 60.35 23.81
C SER A 214 13.67 59.84 23.51
N GLN A 215 14.08 59.90 22.24
CA GLN A 215 15.43 60.23 21.71
C GLN A 215 16.65 59.27 21.83
N SER A 216 17.08 58.83 20.63
CA SER A 216 18.43 58.90 20.02
C SER A 216 19.56 57.87 20.30
N SER A 217 20.14 57.47 19.15
CA SER A 217 21.54 57.11 18.80
C SER A 217 22.11 55.70 19.07
N THR A 218 22.16 54.90 17.99
CA THR A 218 23.34 54.29 17.28
C THR A 218 24.55 53.68 18.04
N PRO A 219 25.32 52.78 17.38
CA PRO A 219 25.61 51.44 17.89
C PRO A 219 27.08 51.20 18.25
N THR A 220 27.33 50.16 19.05
CA THR A 220 28.66 49.58 19.31
C THR A 220 28.40 48.07 19.51
N GLY A 221 29.01 47.10 18.84
CA GLY A 221 30.32 47.04 18.21
C GLY A 221 31.24 46.16 19.07
N LEU A 222 31.47 44.91 18.63
CA LEU A 222 32.49 43.95 19.11
C LEU A 222 32.12 43.29 20.47
N HIS A 223 32.41 42.03 20.79
CA HIS A 223 33.60 41.21 20.52
C HIS A 223 33.29 39.76 21.00
N PHE A 224 33.74 38.72 20.24
CA PHE A 224 34.51 37.51 20.66
C PHE A 224 34.24 36.83 22.04
N GLN A 225 34.35 35.52 22.31
CA GLN A 225 35.06 34.39 21.68
C GLN A 225 34.73 33.07 22.44
N HIS A 226 34.67 31.96 21.68
CA HIS A 226 35.08 30.56 21.95
C HIS A 226 34.68 29.77 23.22
N SER A 227 34.07 28.60 22.93
CA SER A 227 34.25 27.35 23.68
C SER A 227 35.35 26.50 23.03
N PRO A 228 36.18 25.74 23.78
CA PRO A 228 37.03 24.69 23.22
C PRO A 228 36.41 23.29 23.36
N SER A 229 36.84 22.43 22.41
CA SER A 229 36.54 21.04 22.02
C SER A 229 36.89 19.97 23.11
N PRO A 230 37.05 18.63 22.86
CA PRO A 230 36.97 17.82 21.62
C PRO A 230 36.40 16.37 21.71
N HIS A 231 36.23 15.74 20.53
CA HIS A 231 36.41 14.32 20.08
C HIS A 231 36.26 13.13 21.07
N GLN A 232 35.72 11.94 20.72
CA GLN A 232 36.37 10.98 19.81
C GLN A 232 35.54 9.68 19.57
N ARG A 233 35.66 9.19 18.32
CA ARG A 233 35.49 7.88 17.66
C ARG A 233 35.03 6.58 18.38
N GLN A 234 34.17 5.86 17.64
CA GLN A 234 33.97 4.39 17.45
C GLN A 234 35.28 3.56 17.31
N PRO A 235 35.33 2.20 17.46
CA PRO A 235 34.51 1.23 16.69
C PRO A 235 34.13 -0.14 17.33
N SER A 236 33.47 -0.94 16.48
CA SER A 236 32.73 -2.22 16.56
C SER A 236 33.47 -3.54 16.85
N SER A 237 32.74 -4.56 17.36
CA SER A 237 32.60 -5.93 16.77
C SER A 237 31.68 -6.90 17.58
N SER A 238 31.12 -7.89 16.86
CA SER A 238 30.23 -9.07 17.12
C SER A 238 30.42 -9.91 18.42
N HIS A 239 29.52 -10.80 18.91
CA HIS A 239 29.28 -12.22 18.52
C HIS A 239 27.98 -12.84 19.14
N LEU A 240 27.61 -14.06 18.67
CA LEU A 240 26.33 -14.83 18.72
C LEU A 240 25.87 -15.49 20.07
N SER A 241 24.55 -15.80 20.21
CA SER A 241 23.96 -17.19 20.22
C SER A 241 22.63 -17.41 21.00
N THR A 242 21.60 -17.90 20.27
CA THR A 242 20.47 -18.87 20.54
C THR A 242 19.47 -18.80 21.73
N PRO A 243 18.16 -19.05 21.47
CA PRO A 243 17.15 -19.49 22.45
C PRO A 243 16.71 -20.98 22.29
N PRO A 244 16.02 -21.61 23.28
CA PRO A 244 15.61 -23.02 23.22
C PRO A 244 14.15 -23.26 22.75
N THR A 245 13.93 -24.46 22.21
CA THR A 245 12.68 -25.06 21.67
C THR A 245 11.71 -25.57 22.76
N PRO A 246 10.42 -25.78 22.43
CA PRO A 246 9.62 -26.84 23.03
C PRO A 246 8.96 -27.81 22.02
N PRO A 247 8.47 -28.98 22.48
CA PRO A 247 8.45 -30.22 21.70
C PRO A 247 7.11 -30.56 21.03
N GLY A 248 7.17 -31.60 20.20
CA GLY A 248 6.09 -32.14 19.38
C GLY A 248 5.01 -32.94 20.10
N TYR A 249 3.98 -33.16 19.29
CA TYR A 249 2.74 -33.91 19.45
C TYR A 249 2.98 -35.42 19.61
N SER A 250 2.16 -36.08 20.43
CA SER A 250 1.84 -37.51 20.29
C SER A 250 0.46 -37.84 20.86
N SER A 251 -0.22 -38.68 20.10
CA SER A 251 -1.60 -39.16 20.19
C SER A 251 -1.76 -40.33 21.16
N THR A 252 -2.98 -40.54 21.68
CA THR A 252 -3.61 -41.84 22.03
C THR A 252 -5.06 -41.53 22.48
N ALA A 253 -6.09 -41.85 21.71
CA ALA A 253 -6.80 -43.14 21.64
C ALA A 253 -7.31 -43.66 22.99
N SER A 254 -8.64 -43.72 23.16
CA SER A 254 -9.38 -44.92 23.65
C SER A 254 -10.89 -44.68 23.68
N SER A 255 -11.59 -45.74 23.32
CA SER A 255 -13.01 -45.92 22.99
C SER A 255 -13.76 -46.71 24.06
N SER A 256 -15.08 -46.47 24.22
CA SER A 256 -16.12 -47.47 24.56
C SER A 256 -17.48 -46.76 24.69
N LEU A 257 -18.46 -46.89 23.78
CA LEU A 257 -19.34 -48.02 23.40
C LEU A 257 -20.71 -47.99 24.12
N GLN A 258 -21.78 -47.95 23.29
CA GLN A 258 -23.22 -48.35 23.45
C GLN A 258 -24.11 -47.26 22.84
N SER A 259 -25.09 -47.46 21.96
CA SER A 259 -25.66 -48.63 21.25
C SER A 259 -26.73 -48.08 20.27
N ASN A 260 -27.15 -48.90 19.29
CA ASN A 260 -28.39 -48.84 18.49
C ASN A 260 -28.42 -48.16 17.10
N PRO A 261 -29.27 -48.67 16.16
CA PRO A 261 -28.77 -49.15 14.86
C PRO A 261 -29.55 -48.61 13.67
N TYR A 262 -28.86 -48.00 12.70
CA TYR A 262 -29.30 -47.96 11.30
C TYR A 262 -28.05 -47.86 10.41
N GLU A 263 -27.84 -48.85 9.55
CA GLU A 263 -26.87 -48.78 8.46
C GLU A 263 -27.29 -47.67 7.48
N THR A 264 -26.40 -46.72 7.19
CA THR A 264 -25.77 -46.58 5.87
C THR A 264 -24.86 -45.36 5.80
N SER A 265 -23.60 -45.64 5.42
CA SER A 265 -22.84 -44.90 4.40
C SER A 265 -22.43 -43.45 4.67
N HIS A 266 -21.17 -43.31 5.07
CA HIS A 266 -20.18 -42.37 4.52
C HIS A 266 -20.72 -41.24 3.63
N HIS A 267 -20.71 -40.00 4.15
CA HIS A 267 -20.80 -38.80 3.33
C HIS A 267 -19.41 -38.39 2.80
N PRO A 268 -19.18 -38.47 1.47
CA PRO A 268 -18.23 -37.60 0.77
C PRO A 268 -18.91 -36.24 0.45
N PRO A 269 -18.17 -35.24 -0.07
CA PRO A 269 -18.54 -33.82 0.06
C PRO A 269 -19.66 -33.39 -0.90
N SER A 270 -20.62 -32.64 -0.35
CA SER A 270 -21.50 -31.66 -1.01
C SER A 270 -21.92 -31.98 -2.46
N GLN A 271 -22.87 -32.91 -2.60
CA GLN A 271 -23.65 -33.07 -3.82
C GLN A 271 -24.66 -31.92 -3.91
N LEU A 272 -24.48 -31.03 -4.89
CA LEU A 272 -25.43 -29.95 -5.16
C LEU A 272 -26.79 -30.55 -5.56
N VAL A 273 -27.86 -29.90 -5.10
CA VAL A 273 -29.24 -30.33 -5.36
C VAL A 273 -29.52 -30.22 -6.87
N PRO A 274 -30.14 -31.24 -7.51
CA PRO A 274 -30.49 -31.19 -8.92
C PRO A 274 -31.31 -29.96 -9.29
N LEU A 275 -31.06 -29.42 -10.49
CA LEU A 275 -31.71 -28.21 -11.03
C LEU A 275 -33.24 -28.31 -11.03
N GLU A 276 -33.76 -29.52 -11.21
CA GLU A 276 -35.19 -29.81 -11.21
C GLU A 276 -35.87 -29.55 -9.85
N VAL A 277 -35.11 -29.63 -8.75
CA VAL A 277 -35.58 -29.34 -7.40
C VAL A 277 -35.62 -27.82 -7.16
N LEU A 278 -34.60 -27.09 -7.63
CA LEU A 278 -34.53 -25.62 -7.53
C LEU A 278 -35.60 -24.91 -8.39
N VAL A 279 -35.91 -25.45 -9.57
CA VAL A 279 -36.94 -24.91 -10.46
C VAL A 279 -38.35 -25.09 -9.88
N ARG A 280 -38.57 -26.09 -9.01
CA ARG A 280 -39.86 -26.34 -8.36
C ARG A 280 -40.05 -25.60 -7.03
N THR A 281 -39.01 -24.99 -6.49
CA THR A 281 -39.10 -24.19 -5.26
C THR A 281 -39.25 -22.71 -5.62
N SER A 282 -40.48 -22.24 -5.76
CA SER A 282 -40.76 -20.81 -5.58
C SER A 282 -40.50 -20.49 -4.10
N GLY A 283 -39.41 -19.78 -3.82
CA GLY A 283 -39.09 -19.31 -2.47
C GLY A 283 -40.23 -18.47 -1.87
N PRO A 284 -40.23 -18.24 -0.55
CA PRO A 284 -41.26 -17.47 0.11
C PRO A 284 -41.45 -16.12 -0.58
N ARG A 285 -42.69 -15.72 -0.80
CA ARG A 285 -43.01 -14.39 -1.34
C ARG A 285 -42.34 -13.34 -0.45
N ARG A 286 -41.68 -12.36 -1.10
CA ARG A 286 -41.01 -11.24 -0.44
C ARG A 286 -42.02 -10.50 0.45
N ASP A 287 -41.56 -10.01 1.59
CA ASP A 287 -42.41 -9.33 2.55
C ASP A 287 -43.08 -8.10 1.90
N PRO A 288 -44.39 -7.87 2.08
CA PRO A 288 -45.10 -6.73 1.51
C PRO A 288 -44.52 -5.36 1.89
N ALA A 289 -43.86 -5.25 3.06
CA ALA A 289 -43.19 -4.02 3.49
C ALA A 289 -41.95 -3.72 2.65
N ASP A 290 -41.19 -4.74 2.25
CA ASP A 290 -40.03 -4.60 1.38
C ASP A 290 -40.45 -4.16 -0.04
N GLU A 291 -41.58 -4.68 -0.55
CA GLU A 291 -42.13 -4.23 -1.83
C GLU A 291 -42.57 -2.76 -1.80
N GLN A 292 -43.16 -2.30 -0.70
CA GLN A 292 -43.52 -0.89 -0.53
C GLN A 292 -42.29 0.01 -0.44
N LEU A 293 -41.23 -0.43 0.23
CA LEU A 293 -39.97 0.29 0.32
C LEU A 293 -39.34 0.46 -1.07
N LEU A 294 -39.29 -0.62 -1.86
CA LEU A 294 -38.76 -0.61 -3.23
C LEU A 294 -39.57 0.30 -4.16
N ARG A 295 -40.91 0.32 -4.03
CA ARG A 295 -41.75 1.25 -4.81
C ARG A 295 -41.45 2.71 -4.49
N ARG A 296 -41.27 3.06 -3.20
CA ARG A 296 -40.91 4.42 -2.78
C ARG A 296 -39.55 4.88 -3.31
N PHE A 297 -38.57 3.97 -3.40
CA PHE A 297 -37.28 4.25 -4.03
C PHE A 297 -37.39 4.47 -5.54
N SER A 298 -38.32 3.78 -6.22
CA SER A 298 -38.53 3.97 -7.66
C SER A 298 -39.26 5.28 -8.02
N GLU A 299 -40.14 5.77 -7.13
CA GLU A 299 -40.90 7.00 -7.35
C GLU A 299 -40.07 8.28 -7.11
N SER A 300 -39.00 8.22 -6.31
CA SER A 300 -38.16 9.40 -6.01
C SER A 300 -37.20 9.81 -7.13
N PHE A 301 -36.97 8.94 -8.14
CA PHE A 301 -36.09 9.22 -9.27
C PHE A 301 -36.83 9.63 -10.56
N GLY A 302 -38.17 9.66 -10.53
CA GLY A 302 -38.99 9.87 -11.73
C GLY A 302 -39.58 11.28 -11.93
N ARG A 303 -39.27 12.27 -11.09
CA ARG A 303 -39.79 13.65 -11.26
C ARG A 303 -38.68 14.69 -11.32
N LYS A 304 -38.24 15.02 -12.55
CA LYS A 304 -37.84 16.37 -12.96
C LYS A 304 -37.90 16.50 -14.51
N SER A 305 -38.50 17.61 -14.94
CA SER A 305 -38.67 18.21 -16.27
C SER A 305 -39.60 17.53 -17.28
N ASN A 306 -40.84 18.04 -17.38
CA ASN A 306 -41.12 19.08 -18.36
C ASN A 306 -41.80 20.26 -17.65
#